data_AF-A0A9Q1UYU1-F1
#
_entry.id   AF-A0A9Q1UYU1-F1
#
_cell.length_a   1.000
_cell.length_b   1.000
_cell.length_c   1.000
_cell.angle_alpha   90.00
_cell.angle_beta   90.00
_cell.angle_gamma   90.00
#
_symmetry.space_group_name_H-M   'P 1'
#
loop_
_entity.id
_entity.type
_entity.pdbx_description
1 polymer ?
#
loop_
_entity_poly.entity_id
_entity_poly.type
_entity_poly.pdbx_seq_one_letter_code
_entity_poly.pdbx_strand_id
1 'polypeptide(L)'
;MKKVINIFIALSLFIMAVLIFTYDVIIGADIPVNIRFDEVIKFSIISFIYVILQLIYIIKNKHNPLILNLVFIVCLTFIWTMCFMNNLTYRYHKYATLTSGIGFFSTIFILFMYILAFKKKYFIKIQDNK
;
A
#
# COMPACT_ATOMS: atom_id res chain seq x y z
N MET A 1 17.49 13.57 -3.65
CA MET A 1 17.78 12.88 -2.37
C MET A 1 18.98 11.96 -2.57
N LYS A 2 19.88 11.81 -1.59
CA LYS A 2 20.98 10.83 -1.71
C LYS A 2 20.37 9.42 -1.91
N LYS A 3 20.94 8.62 -2.83
CA LYS A 3 20.38 7.31 -3.24
C LYS A 3 20.13 6.38 -2.05
N VAL A 4 21.07 6.35 -1.10
CA VAL A 4 21.00 5.54 0.12
C VAL A 4 19.80 5.92 0.99
N ILE A 5 19.60 7.22 1.27
CA ILE A 5 18.46 7.71 2.06
C ILE A 5 17.13 7.32 1.40
N ASN A 6 17.06 7.39 0.08
CA ASN A 6 15.86 7.03 -0.67
C ASN A 6 15.51 5.54 -0.53
N ILE A 7 16.53 4.67 -0.57
CA ILE A 7 16.37 3.22 -0.35
C ILE A 7 15.89 2.94 1.09
N PHE A 8 16.47 3.62 2.09
CA PHE A 8 16.04 3.46 3.47
C PHE A 8 14.56 3.86 3.66
N ILE A 9 14.14 5.01 3.14
CA ILE A 9 12.74 5.44 3.24
C ILE A 9 11.81 4.46 2.51
N ALA A 10 12.21 3.98 1.33
CA ALA A 10 11.44 2.96 0.60
C ALA A 10 11.23 1.68 1.40
N LEU A 11 12.29 1.19 2.06
CA LEU A 11 12.22 0.01 2.91
C LEU A 11 11.36 0.26 4.15
N SER A 12 11.49 1.41 4.82
CA SER A 12 10.65 1.77 5.97
C SER A 12 9.17 1.79 5.61
N LEU A 13 8.82 2.36 4.46
CA LEU A 13 7.44 2.39 3.97
C LEU A 13 6.93 0.98 3.66
N PHE A 14 7.76 0.12 3.07
CA PHE A 14 7.38 -1.27 2.82
C PHE A 14 7.17 -2.04 4.13
N ILE A 15 8.06 -1.90 5.10
CA ILE A 15 7.92 -2.52 6.44
C ILE A 15 6.62 -2.04 7.11
N MET A 16 6.33 -0.74 7.08
CA MET A 16 5.07 -0.21 7.62
C MET A 16 3.85 -0.86 6.95
N ALA A 17 3.90 -1.05 5.63
CA ALA A 17 2.82 -1.68 4.89
C ALA A 17 2.61 -3.15 5.27
N VAL A 18 3.70 -3.89 5.48
CA VAL A 18 3.67 -5.26 6.00
C VAL A 18 3.08 -5.29 7.42
N LEU A 19 3.47 -4.35 8.29
CA LEU A 19 2.92 -4.26 9.65
C LEU A 19 1.42 -3.98 9.66
N ILE A 20 0.92 -3.13 8.75
CA ILE A 20 -0.52 -2.88 8.58
C ILE A 20 -1.25 -4.16 8.16
N PHE A 21 -0.68 -4.90 7.21
CA PHE A 21 -1.24 -6.18 6.79
C PHE A 21 -1.23 -7.21 7.94
N THR A 22 -0.14 -7.32 8.70
CA THR A 22 -0.08 -8.20 9.87
C THR A 22 -1.13 -7.81 10.92
N TYR A 23 -1.39 -6.53 11.11
CA TYR A 23 -2.45 -6.07 12.02
C TYR A 23 -3.83 -6.53 11.56
N ASP A 24 -4.15 -6.46 10.27
CA ASP A 24 -5.39 -7.01 9.68
C ASP A 24 -5.55 -8.50 9.95
N VAL A 25 -4.47 -9.27 9.77
CA VAL A 25 -4.45 -10.70 10.09
C VAL A 25 -4.69 -10.96 11.58
N ILE A 26 -4.08 -10.17 12.48
CA ILE A 26 -4.22 -10.34 13.93
C ILE A 26 -5.66 -10.08 14.37
N ILE A 27 -6.27 -8.97 13.95
CA ILE A 27 -7.65 -8.65 14.36
C ILE A 27 -8.67 -9.63 13.73
N GLY A 28 -8.33 -10.24 12.59
CA GLY A 28 -9.15 -11.23 11.91
C GLY A 28 -8.88 -12.69 12.31
N ALA A 29 -7.97 -12.96 13.24
CA ALA A 29 -7.50 -14.32 13.55
C ALA A 29 -8.46 -15.13 14.44
N ASP A 30 -9.36 -14.48 15.18
CA ASP A 30 -10.28 -15.15 16.09
C ASP A 30 -11.25 -16.09 15.36
N ILE A 31 -11.62 -17.20 16.01
CA ILE A 31 -12.60 -18.17 15.50
C ILE A 31 -13.69 -18.38 16.57
N PRO A 32 -14.93 -17.92 16.35
CA PRO A 32 -15.40 -17.17 15.17
C PRO A 32 -14.83 -15.74 15.12
N VAL A 33 -14.70 -15.20 13.90
CA VAL A 33 -14.13 -13.86 13.68
C VAL A 33 -14.95 -12.80 14.41
N ASN A 34 -14.31 -12.04 15.30
CA ASN A 34 -14.96 -11.06 16.16
C ASN A 34 -14.21 -9.72 16.20
N ILE A 35 -14.02 -9.10 15.03
CA ILE A 35 -13.38 -7.79 14.91
C ILE A 35 -14.27 -6.73 15.57
N ARG A 36 -13.69 -5.88 16.42
CA ARG A 36 -14.39 -4.76 17.03
C ARG A 36 -14.32 -3.50 16.19
N PHE A 37 -15.31 -2.62 16.36
CA PHE A 37 -15.37 -1.37 15.59
C PHE A 37 -14.19 -0.43 15.88
N ASP A 38 -13.68 -0.39 17.12
CA ASP A 38 -12.52 0.45 17.46
C ASP A 38 -11.23 -0.03 16.79
N GLU A 39 -11.10 -1.33 16.52
CA GLU A 39 -9.96 -1.91 15.80
C GLU A 39 -10.00 -1.50 14.33
N VAL A 40 -11.19 -1.46 13.72
CA VAL A 40 -11.40 -0.94 12.37
C VAL A 40 -11.05 0.53 12.28
N ILE A 41 -11.44 1.35 13.27
CA ILE A 41 -11.08 2.78 13.30
C ILE A 41 -9.55 2.93 13.36
N LYS A 42 -8.88 2.23 14.28
CA LYS A 42 -7.41 2.26 14.41
C LYS A 42 -6.73 1.84 13.09
N PHE A 43 -7.19 0.74 12.49
CA PHE A 43 -6.70 0.26 11.21
C PHE A 43 -6.86 1.31 10.09
N SER A 44 -8.03 1.94 10.03
CA SER A 44 -8.36 2.95 9.01
C SER A 44 -7.46 4.18 9.14
N ILE A 45 -7.23 4.66 10.38
CA ILE A 45 -6.34 5.80 10.65
C ILE A 45 -4.90 5.48 10.23
N ILE A 46 -4.37 4.32 10.63
CA ILE A 46 -2.98 3.93 10.30
C ILE A 46 -2.83 3.75 8.78
N SER A 47 -3.82 3.14 8.12
CA SER A 47 -3.85 2.99 6.65
C SER A 47 -3.86 4.35 5.94
N PHE A 48 -4.66 5.30 6.44
CA PHE A 48 -4.71 6.65 5.89
C PHE A 48 -3.37 7.40 6.04
N ILE A 49 -2.74 7.31 7.22
CA ILE A 49 -1.39 7.87 7.45
C ILE A 49 -0.38 7.24 6.47
N TYR A 50 -0.42 5.93 6.29
CA TYR A 50 0.45 5.23 5.34
C TYR A 50 0.26 5.73 3.90
N VAL A 51 -0.98 5.91 3.44
CA VAL A 51 -1.27 6.47 2.12
C VAL A 51 -0.67 7.87 1.99
N ILE A 52 -0.84 8.75 2.98
CA ILE A 52 -0.26 10.10 2.97
C ILE A 52 1.27 10.04 2.85
N LEU A 53 1.94 9.21 3.66
CA LEU A 53 3.38 9.06 3.63
C LEU A 53 3.89 8.56 2.27
N GLN A 54 3.17 7.60 1.67
CA GLN A 54 3.47 7.10 0.32
C GLN A 54 3.32 8.20 -0.73
N LEU A 55 2.24 8.98 -0.68
CA LEU A 55 2.03 10.10 -1.61
C LEU A 55 3.13 11.16 -1.49
N ILE A 56 3.51 11.55 -0.26
CA ILE A 56 4.60 12.50 -0.02
C ILE A 56 5.90 11.97 -0.63
N TYR A 57 6.19 10.68 -0.43
CA TYR A 57 7.38 10.04 -0.99
C TYR A 57 7.36 10.04 -2.53
N ILE A 58 6.24 9.68 -3.14
CA ILE A 58 6.07 9.66 -4.62
C ILE A 58 6.28 11.06 -5.19
N ILE A 59 5.68 12.09 -4.57
CA ILE A 59 5.81 13.49 -5.01
C ILE A 59 7.27 13.94 -4.91
N LYS A 60 7.94 13.71 -3.77
CA LYS A 60 9.34 14.10 -3.56
C LYS A 60 10.31 13.40 -4.51
N ASN A 61 10.00 12.18 -4.94
CA ASN A 61 10.85 11.37 -5.82
C ASN A 61 10.35 11.30 -7.27
N LYS A 62 9.40 12.15 -7.68
CA LYS A 62 8.75 12.10 -9.00
C LYS A 62 9.72 12.14 -10.19
N HIS A 63 10.86 12.80 -10.06
CA HIS A 63 11.88 12.89 -11.12
C HIS A 63 12.85 11.69 -11.13
N ASN A 64 12.99 10.99 -10.00
CA ASN A 64 13.84 9.80 -9.92
C ASN A 64 13.18 8.70 -9.07
N PRO A 65 12.04 8.16 -9.53
CA PRO A 65 11.37 7.08 -8.83
C PRO A 65 12.25 5.81 -8.84
N LEU A 66 12.31 5.14 -7.68
CA LEU A 66 13.04 3.89 -7.48
C LEU A 66 12.17 2.71 -7.92
N ILE A 67 12.68 1.89 -8.85
CA ILE A 67 11.96 0.70 -9.36
C ILE A 67 11.65 -0.28 -8.23
N LEU A 68 12.52 -0.37 -7.22
CA LEU A 68 12.31 -1.21 -6.04
C LEU A 68 10.95 -0.96 -5.37
N ASN A 69 10.52 0.30 -5.24
CA ASN A 69 9.23 0.64 -4.64
C ASN A 69 8.05 0.14 -5.48
N LEU A 70 8.18 0.17 -6.81
CA LEU A 70 7.16 -0.34 -7.71
C LEU A 70 7.02 -1.86 -7.52
N VAL A 71 8.14 -2.58 -7.42
CA VAL A 71 8.12 -4.03 -7.16
C VAL A 71 7.45 -4.34 -5.81
N PHE A 72 7.82 -3.59 -4.75
CA PHE A 72 7.24 -3.77 -3.43
C PHE A 72 5.73 -3.50 -3.39
N ILE A 73 5.25 -2.41 -4.02
CA ILE A 73 3.82 -2.12 -4.02
C ILE A 73 3.03 -3.13 -4.86
N VAL A 74 3.57 -3.61 -5.98
CA VAL A 74 2.93 -4.68 -6.78
C VAL A 74 2.75 -5.96 -5.96
N CYS A 75 3.81 -6.39 -5.26
CA CYS A 75 3.76 -7.56 -4.38
C CYS A 75 2.70 -7.39 -3.28
N LEU A 76 2.69 -6.22 -2.63
CA LEU A 76 1.73 -5.93 -1.57
C LEU A 76 0.28 -5.87 -2.08
N THR A 77 0.06 -5.26 -3.24
CA THR A 77 -1.27 -5.22 -3.88
C THR A 77 -1.78 -6.62 -4.18
N PHE A 78 -0.91 -7.53 -4.65
CA PHE A 78 -1.29 -8.92 -4.89
C PHE A 78 -1.76 -9.61 -3.60
N ILE A 79 -1.02 -9.43 -2.50
CA ILE A 79 -1.39 -9.98 -1.19
C ILE A 79 -2.75 -9.43 -0.72
N TRP A 80 -2.97 -8.12 -0.79
CA TRP A 80 -4.26 -7.53 -0.43
C TRP A 80 -5.41 -7.98 -1.33
N THR A 81 -5.13 -8.21 -2.62
CA THR A 81 -6.13 -8.74 -3.56
C THR A 81 -6.60 -10.12 -3.11
N MET A 82 -5.66 -11.01 -2.78
CA MET A 82 -5.99 -12.34 -2.26
C MET A 82 -6.79 -12.27 -0.97
N CYS A 83 -6.38 -11.42 -0.01
CA CYS A 83 -7.10 -11.23 1.25
C CYS A 83 -8.53 -10.71 1.03
N PHE A 84 -8.69 -9.68 0.20
CA PHE A 84 -9.99 -9.10 -0.09
C PHE A 84 -10.92 -10.08 -0.82
N MET A 85 -10.42 -10.82 -1.81
CA MET A 85 -11.20 -11.85 -2.52
C MET A 85 -11.64 -12.96 -1.57
N ASN A 86 -10.76 -13.41 -0.68
CA ASN A 86 -11.11 -14.41 0.34
C ASN A 86 -12.25 -13.91 1.24
N ASN A 87 -12.14 -12.68 1.75
CA ASN A 87 -13.17 -12.09 2.61
C ASN A 87 -14.48 -11.79 1.88
N LEU A 88 -14.45 -11.51 0.57
CA LEU A 88 -15.64 -11.35 -0.27
C LEU A 88 -16.35 -12.67 -0.54
N THR A 89 -15.60 -13.74 -0.81
CA THR A 89 -16.15 -15.07 -1.11
C THR A 89 -16.78 -15.70 0.12
N TYR A 90 -16.07 -15.72 1.25
CA TYR A 90 -16.53 -16.44 2.44
C TYR A 90 -17.36 -15.59 3.40
N ARG A 91 -17.28 -14.26 3.32
CA ARG A 91 -18.11 -13.32 4.10
C ARG A 91 -18.11 -13.58 5.62
N TYR A 92 -16.97 -14.02 6.17
CA TYR A 92 -16.85 -14.40 7.58
C TYR A 92 -17.28 -13.30 8.55
N HIS A 93 -16.90 -12.04 8.27
CA HIS A 93 -17.32 -10.90 9.09
C HIS A 93 -17.28 -9.61 8.27
N LYS A 94 -18.30 -8.74 8.44
CA LYS A 94 -18.41 -7.48 7.70
C LYS A 94 -17.18 -6.57 7.86
N TYR A 95 -16.58 -6.56 9.05
CA TYR A 95 -15.41 -5.73 9.32
C TYR A 95 -14.12 -6.34 8.76
N ALA A 96 -14.04 -7.66 8.54
CA ALA A 96 -12.93 -8.28 7.82
C ALA A 96 -12.94 -7.89 6.34
N THR A 97 -14.13 -7.90 5.71
CA THR A 97 -14.29 -7.41 4.33
C THR A 97 -13.98 -5.91 4.22
N LEU A 98 -14.36 -5.11 5.21
CA LEU A 98 -14.11 -3.66 5.21
C LEU A 98 -12.61 -3.34 5.33
N THR A 99 -11.91 -3.95 6.29
CA THR A 99 -10.47 -3.73 6.53
C THR A 99 -9.62 -4.21 5.35
N SER A 100 -9.89 -5.43 4.85
CA SER A 100 -9.24 -5.92 3.62
C SER A 100 -9.56 -5.09 2.38
N GLY A 101 -10.78 -4.56 2.26
CA GLY A 101 -11.15 -3.61 1.22
C GLY A 101 -10.35 -2.30 1.29
N ILE A 102 -10.21 -1.72 2.49
CA ILE A 102 -9.39 -0.51 2.70
C ILE A 102 -7.93 -0.77 2.30
N GLY A 103 -7.34 -1.89 2.72
CA GLY A 103 -5.98 -2.25 2.34
C GLY A 103 -5.80 -2.43 0.83
N PHE A 104 -6.74 -3.13 0.18
CA PHE A 104 -6.76 -3.33 -1.26
C PHE A 104 -6.87 -2.01 -2.05
N PHE A 105 -7.89 -1.19 -1.78
CA PHE A 105 -8.08 0.07 -2.50
C PHE A 105 -6.94 1.06 -2.24
N SER A 106 -6.40 1.10 -1.02
CA SER A 106 -5.24 1.93 -0.69
C SER A 106 -4.01 1.53 -1.51
N THR A 107 -3.70 0.23 -1.59
CA THR A 107 -2.52 -0.23 -2.33
C THR A 107 -2.67 -0.11 -3.84
N ILE A 108 -3.87 -0.35 -4.40
CA ILE A 108 -4.15 -0.06 -5.81
C ILE A 108 -3.96 1.43 -6.12
N PHE A 109 -4.49 2.31 -5.27
CA PHE A 109 -4.36 3.74 -5.47
C PHE A 109 -2.89 4.17 -5.44
N ILE A 110 -2.09 3.68 -4.49
CA ILE A 110 -0.65 3.95 -4.43
C ILE A 110 0.07 3.41 -5.68
N LEU A 111 -0.25 2.18 -6.11
CA LEU A 111 0.33 1.58 -7.32
C LEU A 111 0.05 2.44 -8.55
N PHE A 112 -1.20 2.89 -8.73
CA PHE A 112 -1.58 3.80 -9.81
C PHE A 112 -0.75 5.09 -9.79
N MET A 113 -0.56 5.69 -8.62
CA MET A 113 0.27 6.89 -8.46
C MET A 113 1.74 6.66 -8.80
N TYR A 114 2.30 5.49 -8.45
CA TYR A 114 3.65 5.11 -8.87
C TYR A 114 3.75 4.97 -10.39
N ILE A 115 2.79 4.29 -11.04
CA ILE A 115 2.78 4.14 -12.51
C ILE A 115 2.79 5.51 -13.20
N LEU A 116 1.99 6.48 -12.71
CA LEU A 116 1.99 7.85 -13.24
C LEU A 116 3.35 8.55 -13.05
N ALA A 117 4.00 8.38 -11.89
CA ALA A 117 5.31 8.95 -11.64
C ALA A 117 6.38 8.37 -12.57
N PHE A 118 6.39 7.06 -12.80
CA PHE A 118 7.30 6.41 -13.74
C PHE A 118 7.03 6.84 -15.17
N LYS A 119 5.77 6.86 -15.61
CA LYS A 119 5.39 7.33 -16.95
C LYS A 119 5.96 8.72 -17.23
N LYS A 120 5.82 9.67 -16.30
CA LYS A 120 6.35 11.03 -16.47
C LYS A 120 7.87 11.04 -16.67
N LYS A 121 8.63 10.22 -15.94
CA LYS A 121 10.08 10.12 -16.09
C LYS A 121 10.49 9.67 -17.50
N TYR A 122 9.84 8.63 -18.02
CA TYR A 122 10.17 8.09 -19.35
C TYR A 122 9.76 9.04 -20.49
N PHE A 123 8.62 9.75 -20.36
CA PHE A 123 8.22 10.75 -21.35
C PHE A 123 9.18 11.94 -21.43
N ILE A 124 9.64 12.48 -20.29
CA ILE A 124 10.63 13.58 -20.27
C ILE A 124 11.95 13.13 -20.92
N LYS A 125 12.43 11.93 -20.59
CA LYS A 125 13.68 11.40 -21.16
C LYS A 125 13.64 11.23 -22.69
N ILE A 126 12.46 10.96 -23.27
CA ILE A 126 12.29 10.85 -24.73
C ILE A 126 12.37 12.23 -25.39
N GLN A 127 11.92 13.28 -24.72
CA GLN A 127 11.94 14.65 -25.24
C GLN A 127 13.34 15.27 -25.20
N ASP A 128 14.16 14.96 -24.20
CA ASP A 128 15.56 15.41 -24.11
C ASP A 128 16.49 14.72 -25.12
N ASN A 129 16.07 13.58 -25.69
CA ASN A 129 16.84 12.78 -26.64
C ASN A 129 16.46 13.06 -28.12
N LYS A 130 15.58 14.02 -28.39
CA LYS A 130 15.18 14.47 -29.73
C LYS A 130 15.71 15.87 -29.98
#